data_AF-A0A4Z1KX75-F1
#
_entry.id   AF-A0A4Z1KX75-F1
#
_cell.length_a   1.000
_cell.length_b   1.000
_cell.length_c   1.000
_cell.angle_alpha   90.00
_cell.angle_beta   90.00
_cell.angle_gamma   90.00
#
_symmetry.space_group_name_H-M   'P 1'
#
loop_
_entity.id
_entity.type
_entity.pdbx_description
1 polymer ?
#
loop_
_entity_poly.entity_id
_entity_poly.type
_entity_poly.pdbx_seq_one_letter_code
_entity_poly.pdbx_strand_id
1 'polypeptide(L)'
;MTAADGAKAMRNLDLAARYDVISSEKFKHQYIYPEAERLAIKYSEIMEPLFAKNPGSEIFKNWNGFSTWNDDKETWQDRQSRLIEMFRVALKSKADSTLNFRDYELVKFVPGTPYDPKSMFNEDALYRKPSGKNSDWVVEFCIQPAIYVHEKERTDDFISSQSFMRKTVRSGIGMTPSVKAEVLLRPKNGGSQI
;
A
#
# COMPACT_ATOMS: atom_id res chain seq x y z
N MET A 1 -1.39 -36.26 -24.48
CA MET A 1 -1.92 -35.07 -23.78
C MET A 1 -2.53 -35.56 -22.47
N THR A 2 -1.94 -35.23 -21.33
CA THR A 2 -2.41 -35.70 -20.02
C THR A 2 -3.46 -34.73 -19.46
N ALA A 3 -4.30 -35.17 -18.52
CA ALA A 3 -5.28 -34.30 -17.86
C ALA A 3 -4.62 -33.07 -17.18
N ALA A 4 -3.36 -33.21 -16.73
CA ALA A 4 -2.56 -32.13 -16.16
C ALA A 4 -2.20 -31.03 -17.18
N ASP A 5 -2.09 -31.37 -18.46
CA ASP A 5 -1.83 -30.39 -19.54
C ASP A 5 -3.09 -29.55 -19.81
N GLY A 6 -4.28 -30.17 -19.72
CA GLY A 6 -5.56 -29.48 -19.89
C GLY A 6 -5.83 -28.42 -18.81
N ALA A 7 -5.55 -28.73 -17.54
CA ALA A 7 -5.70 -27.78 -16.43
C ALA A 7 -4.79 -26.55 -16.58
N LYS A 8 -3.53 -26.76 -16.97
CA LYS A 8 -2.58 -25.66 -17.24
C LYS A 8 -3.01 -24.80 -18.42
N ALA A 9 -3.53 -25.42 -19.49
CA ALA A 9 -4.02 -24.69 -20.66
C ALA A 9 -5.23 -23.80 -20.33
N MET A 10 -6.23 -24.35 -19.62
CA MET A 10 -7.41 -23.58 -19.19
C MET A 10 -7.04 -22.40 -18.29
N ARG A 11 -6.11 -22.60 -17.35
CA ARG A 11 -5.58 -21.55 -16.49
C ARG A 11 -4.92 -20.42 -17.29
N ASN A 12 -4.03 -20.76 -18.22
CA ASN A 12 -3.35 -19.75 -19.02
C ASN A 12 -4.34 -18.96 -19.89
N LEU A 13 -5.41 -19.62 -20.37
CA LEU A 13 -6.48 -18.98 -21.12
C LEU A 13 -7.30 -18.01 -20.24
N ASP A 14 -7.65 -18.39 -19.01
CA ASP A 14 -8.34 -17.49 -18.07
C ASP A 14 -7.47 -16.27 -17.71
N LEU A 15 -6.18 -16.46 -17.42
CA LEU A 15 -5.25 -15.36 -17.17
C LEU A 15 -5.12 -14.42 -18.37
N ALA A 16 -5.03 -14.96 -19.58
CA ALA A 16 -4.97 -14.17 -20.80
C ALA A 16 -6.26 -13.36 -21.03
N ALA A 17 -7.43 -13.99 -20.81
CA ALA A 17 -8.72 -13.31 -20.93
C ALA A 17 -8.87 -12.16 -19.91
N ARG A 18 -8.44 -12.37 -18.67
CA ARG A 18 -8.47 -11.31 -17.63
C ARG A 18 -7.50 -10.20 -17.91
N TYR A 19 -6.29 -10.54 -18.37
CA TYR A 19 -5.31 -9.55 -18.78
C TYR A 19 -5.88 -8.64 -19.87
N ASP A 20 -6.54 -9.20 -20.88
CA ASP A 20 -7.18 -8.44 -21.95
C ASP A 20 -8.26 -7.49 -21.41
N VAL A 21 -9.13 -7.99 -20.51
CA VAL A 21 -10.16 -7.17 -19.86
C VAL A 21 -9.55 -6.03 -19.04
N ILE A 22 -8.61 -6.33 -18.13
CA ILE A 22 -8.00 -5.33 -17.23
C ILE A 22 -7.20 -4.28 -18.00
N SER A 23 -6.52 -4.70 -19.07
CA SER A 23 -5.72 -3.81 -19.91
C SER A 23 -6.57 -2.90 -20.79
N SER A 24 -7.84 -3.26 -21.03
CA SER A 24 -8.74 -2.50 -21.90
C SER A 24 -9.05 -1.10 -21.35
N GLU A 25 -9.17 -0.13 -22.25
CA GLU A 25 -9.61 1.23 -21.89
C GLU A 25 -11.02 1.23 -21.31
N LYS A 26 -11.91 0.35 -21.79
CA LYS A 26 -13.26 0.21 -21.25
C LYS A 26 -13.23 -0.10 -19.76
N PHE A 27 -12.39 -1.04 -19.32
CA PHE A 27 -12.26 -1.38 -17.91
C PHE A 27 -11.71 -0.21 -17.09
N LYS A 28 -10.69 0.49 -17.60
CA LYS A 28 -10.11 1.65 -16.92
C LYS A 28 -11.13 2.78 -16.73
N HIS A 29 -11.85 3.13 -17.80
CA HIS A 29 -12.88 4.17 -17.76
C HIS A 29 -14.08 3.80 -16.89
N GLN A 30 -14.46 2.53 -16.84
CA GLN A 30 -15.63 2.08 -16.08
C GLN A 30 -15.33 1.89 -14.59
N TYR A 31 -14.12 1.44 -14.24
CA TYR A 31 -13.79 1.03 -12.87
C TYR A 31 -12.63 1.80 -12.24
N ILE A 32 -11.55 2.06 -12.98
CA ILE A 32 -10.34 2.67 -12.40
C ILE A 32 -10.51 4.17 -12.20
N TYR A 33 -10.90 4.90 -13.25
CA TYR A 33 -10.97 6.36 -13.20
C TYR A 33 -12.02 6.90 -12.22
N PRO A 34 -13.28 6.39 -12.22
CA PRO A 34 -14.28 6.87 -11.27
C PRO A 34 -13.91 6.57 -9.82
N GLU A 35 -13.33 5.40 -9.57
CA GLU A 35 -12.91 5.00 -8.22
C GLU A 35 -11.72 5.82 -7.74
N ALA A 36 -10.79 6.17 -8.63
CA ALA A 36 -9.66 7.06 -8.30
C ALA A 36 -10.13 8.45 -7.88
N GLU A 37 -11.11 9.02 -8.59
CA GLU A 37 -11.72 10.31 -8.23
C GLU A 37 -12.42 10.23 -6.88
N ARG A 38 -13.21 9.18 -6.66
CA ARG A 38 -13.90 8.93 -5.39
C ARG A 38 -12.92 8.80 -4.21
N LEU A 39 -11.80 8.09 -4.41
CA LEU A 39 -10.75 7.94 -3.40
C LEU A 39 -10.02 9.24 -3.13
N ALA A 40 -9.76 10.06 -4.16
CA ALA A 40 -9.14 11.38 -4.01
C ALA A 40 -10.00 12.31 -3.17
N ILE A 41 -11.32 12.33 -3.41
CA ILE A 41 -12.28 13.09 -2.59
C ILE A 41 -12.27 12.58 -1.15
N LYS A 42 -12.42 11.27 -0.95
CA LYS A 42 -12.44 10.69 0.41
C LYS A 42 -11.14 10.98 1.16
N TYR A 43 -9.99 10.91 0.49
CA TYR A 43 -8.70 11.24 1.08
C TYR A 43 -8.64 12.71 1.49
N SER A 44 -9.10 13.63 0.63
CA SER A 44 -9.06 15.05 0.96
C SER A 44 -9.98 15.40 2.13
N GLU A 45 -11.14 14.76 2.25
CA GLU A 45 -12.02 14.91 3.41
C GLU A 45 -11.40 14.38 4.71
N ILE A 46 -10.76 13.21 4.67
CA ILE A 46 -10.11 12.62 5.86
C ILE A 46 -8.96 13.50 6.37
N MET A 47 -8.21 14.10 5.45
CA MET A 47 -7.04 14.91 5.78
C MET A 47 -7.38 16.38 6.07
N GLU A 48 -8.59 16.84 5.75
CA GLU A 48 -9.03 18.22 5.96
C GLU A 48 -8.77 18.74 7.38
N PRO A 49 -9.05 18.00 8.48
CA PRO A 49 -8.82 18.48 9.84
C PRO A 49 -7.35 18.79 10.17
N LEU A 50 -6.42 18.27 9.39
CA LEU A 50 -4.98 18.48 9.60
C LEU A 50 -4.45 19.73 8.88
N PHE A 51 -5.15 20.20 7.85
CA PHE A 51 -4.66 21.26 6.97
C PHE A 51 -5.58 22.49 6.93
N ALA A 52 -6.89 22.29 7.04
CA ALA A 52 -7.86 23.38 6.96
C ALA A 52 -7.95 24.13 8.29
N LYS A 53 -8.01 25.47 8.22
CA LYS A 53 -8.25 26.32 9.40
C LYS A 53 -9.63 26.10 10.02
N ASN A 54 -10.64 25.80 9.20
CA ASN A 54 -12.03 25.59 9.59
C ASN A 54 -12.57 24.32 8.90
N PRO A 55 -12.27 23.13 9.43
CA PRO A 55 -12.71 21.87 8.83
C PRO A 55 -14.24 21.70 8.87
N GLY A 56 -14.80 20.99 7.88
CA GLY A 56 -16.23 20.69 7.80
C GLY A 56 -17.13 21.79 7.22
N SER A 57 -16.57 22.93 6.81
CA SER A 57 -17.36 23.99 6.16
C SER A 57 -17.60 23.64 4.68
N GLU A 58 -18.87 23.59 4.29
CA GLU A 58 -19.29 23.34 2.91
C GLU A 58 -18.79 24.41 1.92
N ILE A 59 -18.45 25.61 2.42
CA ILE A 59 -17.91 26.72 1.62
C ILE A 59 -16.54 26.37 1.01
N PHE A 60 -15.80 25.45 1.63
CA PHE A 60 -14.45 25.07 1.21
C PHE A 60 -14.40 23.71 0.51
N LYS A 61 -15.54 23.27 -0.02
CA LYS A 61 -15.63 22.13 -0.94
C LYS A 61 -15.83 22.62 -2.37
N ASN A 62 -15.14 22.01 -3.31
CA ASN A 62 -15.39 22.22 -4.73
C ASN A 62 -16.71 21.56 -5.16
N TRP A 63 -17.23 21.90 -6.34
CA TRP A 63 -18.49 21.37 -6.89
C TRP A 63 -18.56 19.84 -6.97
N ASN A 64 -17.41 19.17 -7.10
CA ASN A 64 -17.28 17.71 -7.11
C ASN A 64 -17.10 17.08 -5.72
N GLY A 65 -17.22 17.87 -4.65
CA GLY A 65 -17.07 17.41 -3.26
C GLY A 65 -15.64 17.38 -2.73
N PHE A 66 -14.62 17.68 -3.55
CA PHE A 66 -13.23 17.70 -3.10
C PHE A 66 -12.97 18.84 -2.10
N SER A 67 -12.36 18.54 -0.95
CA SER A 67 -12.02 19.56 0.05
C SER A 67 -10.79 20.38 -0.39
N THR A 68 -10.97 21.70 -0.46
CA THR A 68 -9.93 22.63 -0.93
C THR A 68 -8.93 23.00 0.16
N TRP A 69 -9.23 22.70 1.43
CA TRP A 69 -8.42 23.04 2.61
C TRP A 69 -8.14 24.54 2.78
N ASN A 70 -8.99 25.40 2.20
CA ASN A 70 -8.80 26.86 2.12
C ASN A 70 -7.60 27.31 1.27
N ASP A 71 -7.08 26.43 0.41
CA ASP A 71 -6.02 26.79 -0.53
C ASP A 71 -6.58 27.58 -1.72
N ASP A 72 -5.69 28.30 -2.40
CA ASP A 72 -6.01 28.93 -3.68
C ASP A 72 -6.31 27.89 -4.76
N LYS A 73 -6.93 28.37 -5.84
CA LYS A 73 -7.42 27.52 -6.92
C LYS A 73 -6.34 26.66 -7.57
N GLU A 74 -5.17 27.21 -7.81
CA GLU A 74 -4.10 26.48 -8.50
C GLU A 74 -3.57 25.37 -7.60
N THR A 75 -3.36 25.68 -6.32
CA THR A 75 -2.85 24.72 -5.32
C THR A 75 -3.79 23.54 -5.10
N TRP A 76 -5.08 23.76 -4.87
CA TRP A 76 -5.99 22.63 -4.62
C TRP A 76 -6.26 21.79 -5.88
N GLN A 77 -6.23 22.41 -7.07
CA GLN A 77 -6.43 21.70 -8.35
C GLN A 77 -5.21 20.84 -8.73
N ASP A 78 -4.00 21.34 -8.53
CA ASP A 78 -2.77 20.54 -8.70
C ASP A 78 -2.77 19.36 -7.72
N ARG A 79 -3.10 19.60 -6.44
CA ARG A 79 -3.27 18.52 -5.46
C ARG A 79 -4.31 17.50 -5.89
N GLN A 80 -5.49 17.93 -6.32
CA GLN A 80 -6.55 17.02 -6.76
C GLN A 80 -6.05 16.13 -7.91
N SER A 81 -5.38 16.74 -8.91
CA SER A 81 -4.85 16.03 -10.07
C SER A 81 -3.81 14.97 -9.67
N ARG A 82 -2.89 15.32 -8.77
CA ARG A 82 -1.87 14.40 -8.26
C ARG A 82 -2.47 13.24 -7.47
N LEU A 83 -3.47 13.50 -6.62
CA LEU A 83 -4.14 12.45 -5.85
C LEU A 83 -4.89 11.49 -6.77
N ILE A 84 -5.62 12.01 -7.77
CA ILE A 84 -6.30 11.18 -8.76
C ILE A 84 -5.30 10.29 -9.49
N GLU A 85 -4.19 10.85 -9.97
CA GLU A 85 -3.19 10.05 -10.69
C GLU A 85 -2.54 8.99 -9.80
N MET A 86 -2.20 9.33 -8.56
CA MET A 86 -1.71 8.37 -7.57
C MET A 86 -2.68 7.21 -7.37
N PHE A 87 -3.98 7.49 -7.20
CA PHE A 87 -4.99 6.44 -7.03
C PHE A 87 -5.22 5.64 -8.31
N ARG A 88 -5.11 6.24 -9.50
CA ARG A 88 -5.16 5.50 -10.77
C ARG A 88 -4.01 4.50 -10.87
N VAL A 89 -2.79 4.92 -10.58
CA VAL A 89 -1.61 4.04 -10.57
C VAL A 89 -1.77 2.92 -9.55
N ALA A 90 -2.25 3.23 -8.34
CA ALA A 90 -2.46 2.24 -7.29
C ALA A 90 -3.56 1.22 -7.65
N LEU A 91 -4.69 1.68 -8.19
CA LEU A 91 -5.80 0.80 -8.60
C LEU A 91 -5.41 -0.07 -9.80
N LYS A 92 -4.65 0.47 -10.76
CA LYS A 92 -4.09 -0.31 -11.87
C LYS A 92 -3.14 -1.38 -11.34
N SER A 93 -2.19 -1.00 -10.49
CA SER A 93 -1.25 -1.95 -9.87
C SER A 93 -1.99 -3.05 -9.09
N LYS A 94 -3.07 -2.69 -8.39
CA LYS A 94 -3.95 -3.64 -7.72
C LYS A 94 -4.65 -4.58 -8.70
N ALA A 95 -5.17 -4.08 -9.81
CA ALA A 95 -5.79 -4.92 -10.85
C ALA A 95 -4.75 -5.88 -11.45
N ASP A 96 -3.57 -5.39 -11.82
CA ASP A 96 -2.48 -6.19 -12.38
C ASP A 96 -2.00 -7.26 -11.38
N SER A 97 -2.00 -6.95 -10.09
CA SER A 97 -1.66 -7.92 -9.03
C SER A 97 -2.66 -9.07 -8.89
N THR A 98 -3.83 -9.02 -9.53
CA THR A 98 -4.74 -10.18 -9.58
C THR A 98 -4.32 -11.22 -10.63
N LEU A 99 -3.38 -10.86 -11.51
CA LEU A 99 -2.89 -11.70 -12.61
C LEU A 99 -1.56 -12.38 -12.25
N ASN A 100 -1.48 -13.07 -11.12
CA ASN A 100 -0.25 -13.76 -10.74
C ASN A 100 -0.46 -15.04 -9.92
N PHE A 101 0.66 -15.74 -9.75
CA PHE A 101 0.79 -17.01 -9.03
C PHE A 101 1.30 -16.81 -7.59
N ARG A 102 1.21 -15.60 -7.06
CA ARG A 102 1.87 -15.21 -5.81
C ARG A 102 0.87 -14.63 -4.83
N ASP A 103 1.08 -14.95 -3.57
CA ASP A 103 0.40 -14.26 -2.47
C ASP A 103 1.36 -13.24 -1.87
N TYR A 104 0.83 -12.07 -1.57
CA TYR A 104 1.54 -10.96 -0.95
C TYR A 104 1.07 -10.83 0.48
N GLU A 105 2.01 -10.89 1.41
CA GLU A 105 1.73 -10.69 2.83
C GLU A 105 2.28 -9.34 3.27
N LEU A 106 1.38 -8.48 3.72
CA LEU A 106 1.68 -7.17 4.28
C LEU A 106 1.82 -7.31 5.79
N VAL A 107 3.05 -7.15 6.28
CA VAL A 107 3.40 -7.31 7.69
C VAL A 107 3.67 -5.95 8.31
N LYS A 108 2.82 -5.56 9.27
CA LYS A 108 3.06 -4.37 10.11
C LYS A 108 3.73 -4.76 11.41
N PHE A 109 4.80 -4.06 11.74
CA PHE A 109 5.49 -4.20 13.02
C PHE A 109 4.84 -3.28 14.06
N VAL A 110 4.41 -3.85 15.18
CA VAL A 110 3.77 -3.10 16.26
C VAL A 110 4.81 -2.31 17.05
N PRO A 111 4.44 -1.18 17.67
CA PRO A 111 5.33 -0.46 18.57
C PRO A 111 5.91 -1.37 19.65
N GLY A 112 7.20 -1.20 19.96
CA GLY A 112 7.96 -2.04 20.89
C GLY A 112 8.61 -3.28 20.27
N THR A 113 8.33 -3.61 18.99
CA THR A 113 9.03 -4.71 18.30
C THR A 113 10.53 -4.42 18.20
N PRO A 114 11.43 -5.37 18.52
CA PRO A 114 12.87 -5.16 18.33
C PRO A 114 13.22 -4.84 16.89
N TYR A 115 14.14 -3.89 16.69
CA TYR A 115 14.61 -3.55 15.35
C TYR A 115 15.40 -4.71 14.73
N ASP A 116 14.99 -5.12 13.52
CA ASP A 116 15.70 -6.11 12.71
C ASP A 116 16.05 -5.51 11.33
N PRO A 117 17.33 -5.23 11.03
CA PRO A 117 17.73 -4.65 9.75
C PRO A 117 17.50 -5.57 8.55
N LYS A 118 17.22 -6.86 8.74
CA LYS A 118 16.88 -7.78 7.64
C LYS A 118 15.46 -7.53 7.12
N SER A 119 14.53 -7.21 8.02
CA SER A 119 13.11 -7.01 7.69
C SER A 119 12.66 -5.54 7.74
N MET A 120 13.46 -4.65 8.32
CA MET A 120 13.14 -3.25 8.53
C MET A 120 14.24 -2.30 8.02
N PHE A 121 13.81 -1.15 7.51
CA PHE A 121 14.61 0.00 7.20
C PHE A 121 14.26 1.13 8.18
N ASN A 122 15.28 1.72 8.81
CA ASN A 122 15.08 2.86 9.69
C ASN A 122 14.98 4.13 8.82
N GLU A 123 13.82 4.79 8.82
CA GLU A 123 13.60 6.01 8.02
C GLU A 123 14.53 7.15 8.46
N ASP A 124 14.78 7.26 9.77
CA ASP A 124 15.72 8.25 10.32
C ASP A 124 17.15 8.06 9.82
N ALA A 125 17.53 6.85 9.35
CA ALA A 125 18.87 6.60 8.82
C ALA A 125 19.22 7.48 7.62
N LEU A 126 18.21 8.03 6.92
CA LEU A 126 18.38 8.99 5.84
C LEU A 126 18.86 10.36 6.32
N TYR A 127 18.57 10.71 7.58
CA TYR A 127 18.81 12.05 8.14
C TYR A 127 19.79 12.04 9.32
N ARG A 128 19.90 10.92 10.05
CA ARG A 128 20.76 10.74 11.22
C ARG A 128 21.33 9.33 11.25
N LYS A 129 22.63 9.19 11.55
CA LYS A 129 23.20 7.87 11.83
C LYS A 129 22.69 7.40 13.20
N PRO A 130 21.97 6.28 13.30
CA PRO A 130 21.62 5.73 14.60
C PRO A 130 22.89 5.35 15.36
N SER A 131 23.02 5.85 16.59
CA SER A 131 24.08 5.47 17.52
C SER A 131 23.70 4.18 18.27
N GLY A 132 24.67 3.35 18.66
CA GLY A 132 24.41 2.10 19.41
C GLY A 132 24.18 0.86 18.54
N LYS A 133 23.83 -0.27 19.17
CA LYS A 133 23.59 -1.55 18.49
C LYS A 133 22.12 -1.67 18.09
N ASN A 134 21.82 -2.41 17.03
CA ASN A 134 20.44 -2.65 16.59
C ASN A 134 19.54 -3.20 17.71
N SER A 135 20.10 -3.98 18.65
CA SER A 135 19.41 -4.53 19.83
C SER A 135 18.87 -3.48 20.80
N ASP A 136 19.39 -2.26 20.72
CA ASP A 136 19.09 -1.17 21.65
C ASP A 136 17.85 -0.38 21.22
N TRP A 137 17.34 -0.67 20.01
CA TRP A 137 16.26 0.04 19.36
C TRP A 137 15.01 -0.83 19.21
N VAL A 138 13.86 -0.21 19.38
CA VAL A 138 12.55 -0.82 19.12
C VAL A 138 11.76 0.08 18.18
N VAL A 139 10.85 -0.52 17.43
CA VAL A 139 9.90 0.20 16.56
C VAL A 139 9.06 1.13 17.43
N GLU A 140 9.05 2.40 17.09
CA GLU A 140 8.10 3.38 17.63
C GLU A 140 6.87 3.44 16.73
N PHE A 141 7.09 3.63 15.43
CA PHE A 141 6.06 3.65 14.40
C PHE A 141 6.48 2.82 13.18
N CYS A 142 5.54 2.08 12.62
CA CYS A 142 5.70 1.42 11.32
C CYS A 142 4.98 2.27 10.27
N ILE A 143 5.76 3.03 9.51
CA ILE A 143 5.29 3.93 8.46
C ILE A 143 4.78 3.12 7.28
N GLN A 144 5.63 2.20 6.80
CA GLN A 144 5.30 1.30 5.70
C GLN A 144 5.45 -0.17 6.12
N PRO A 145 4.47 -1.05 5.80
CA PRO A 145 4.58 -2.48 6.09
C PRO A 145 5.68 -3.13 5.25
N ALA A 146 6.25 -4.22 5.78
CA ALA A 146 7.05 -5.12 4.95
C ALA A 146 6.14 -5.92 4.01
N ILE A 147 6.66 -6.23 2.82
CA ILE A 147 5.96 -7.06 1.83
C ILE A 147 6.74 -8.36 1.65
N TYR A 148 6.08 -9.46 1.99
CA TYR A 148 6.55 -10.81 1.69
C TYR A 148 5.80 -11.35 0.48
N VAL A 149 6.50 -12.13 -0.34
CA VAL A 149 5.97 -12.70 -1.56
C VAL A 149 6.12 -14.21 -1.45
N HIS A 150 5.00 -14.90 -1.54
CA HIS A 150 4.88 -16.35 -1.42
C HIS A 150 4.36 -16.92 -2.72
N GLU A 151 4.75 -18.14 -3.07
CA GLU A 151 4.04 -18.88 -4.12
C GLU A 151 2.70 -19.37 -3.56
N LYS A 152 1.64 -19.33 -4.37
CA LYS A 152 0.34 -19.87 -3.96
C LYS A 152 0.45 -21.37 -3.70
N GLU A 153 0.07 -21.82 -2.50
CA GLU A 153 0.07 -23.24 -2.13
C GLU A 153 -0.88 -24.06 -3.02
N ARG A 154 -1.98 -23.45 -3.43
CA ARG A 154 -2.99 -24.04 -4.31
C ARG A 154 -2.82 -23.53 -5.73
N THR A 155 -2.26 -24.40 -6.56
CA THR A 155 -2.16 -24.18 -8.00
C THR A 155 -3.50 -24.36 -8.71
N ASP A 156 -4.63 -24.28 -8.03
CA ASP A 156 -6.01 -24.26 -8.55
C ASP A 156 -6.78 -23.01 -8.11
N ASP A 157 -6.24 -22.23 -7.16
CA ASP A 157 -6.78 -20.95 -6.69
C ASP A 157 -6.21 -19.76 -7.50
N PHE A 158 -6.54 -19.78 -8.79
CA PHE A 158 -5.93 -18.90 -9.79
C PHE A 158 -6.42 -17.46 -9.73
N ILE A 159 -7.56 -17.22 -9.09
CA ILE A 159 -8.29 -15.97 -9.14
C ILE A 159 -8.72 -15.63 -7.73
N SER A 160 -7.86 -14.93 -7.02
CA SER A 160 -8.22 -14.37 -5.72
C SER A 160 -8.03 -12.87 -5.74
N SER A 161 -9.12 -12.14 -5.49
CA SER A 161 -9.09 -10.71 -5.18
C SER A 161 -8.39 -10.42 -3.83
N GLN A 162 -8.05 -11.47 -3.08
CA GLN A 162 -7.38 -11.43 -1.79
C GLN A 162 -5.90 -11.85 -1.87
N SER A 163 -5.25 -11.56 -3.00
CA SER A 163 -3.80 -11.81 -3.15
C SER A 163 -2.96 -10.99 -2.15
N PHE A 164 -3.56 -10.03 -1.42
CA PHE A 164 -2.96 -9.32 -0.31
C PHE A 164 -3.56 -9.75 1.03
N MET A 165 -2.77 -10.42 1.86
CA MET A 165 -3.12 -10.74 3.24
C MET A 165 -2.45 -9.79 4.21
N ARG A 166 -3.23 -9.12 5.05
CA ARG A 166 -2.71 -8.30 6.15
C ARG A 166 -2.53 -9.19 7.37
N LYS A 167 -1.28 -9.33 7.83
CA LYS A 167 -0.97 -10.04 9.08
C LYS A 167 -0.21 -9.10 10.02
N THR A 168 -0.61 -9.11 11.28
CA THR A 168 0.25 -8.61 12.36
C THR A 168 1.26 -9.72 12.66
N VAL A 169 2.53 -9.37 12.85
CA VAL A 169 3.62 -10.34 13.05
C VAL A 169 3.19 -11.40 14.07
N ARG A 170 2.98 -12.64 13.59
CA ARG A 170 3.06 -13.83 14.42
C ARG A 170 4.46 -14.39 14.21
N SER A 171 5.14 -14.66 15.30
CA SER A 171 6.50 -15.20 15.36
C SER A 171 6.72 -16.29 14.31
N GLY A 172 7.53 -15.96 13.30
CA GLY A 172 7.89 -16.81 12.16
C GLY A 172 8.94 -16.12 11.30
N ILE A 173 9.96 -15.54 11.97
CA ILE A 173 11.02 -14.77 11.33
C ILE A 173 12.07 -15.75 10.79
N GLY A 174 11.85 -16.20 9.56
CA GLY A 174 12.83 -16.96 8.78
C GLY A 174 12.94 -16.50 7.32
N MET A 175 12.02 -15.65 6.86
CA MET A 175 11.99 -15.17 5.48
C MET A 175 12.49 -13.73 5.37
N THR A 176 13.16 -13.43 4.25
CA THR A 176 13.54 -12.06 3.89
C THR A 176 12.40 -11.44 3.09
N PRO A 177 11.88 -10.27 3.48
CA PRO A 177 10.84 -9.63 2.70
C PRO A 177 11.36 -9.18 1.34
N SER A 178 10.48 -9.12 0.34
CA SER A 178 10.80 -8.50 -0.95
C SER A 178 10.90 -6.98 -0.83
N VAL A 179 10.15 -6.39 0.11
CA VAL A 179 10.25 -4.96 0.50
C VAL A 179 10.30 -4.87 2.01
N LYS A 180 11.35 -4.25 2.56
CA LYS A 180 11.47 -4.05 4.02
C LYS A 180 10.41 -3.07 4.52
N ALA A 181 9.99 -3.22 5.76
CA ALA A 181 9.16 -2.21 6.41
C ALA A 181 9.97 -0.93 6.63
N GLU A 182 9.35 0.23 6.46
CA GLU A 182 9.92 1.50 6.92
C GLU A 182 9.41 1.78 8.33
N VAL A 183 10.35 2.00 9.25
CA VAL A 183 10.06 2.18 10.67
C VAL A 183 10.81 3.38 11.23
N LEU A 184 10.18 4.04 12.19
CA LEU A 184 10.83 4.95 13.13
C LEU A 184 11.21 4.17 14.38
N LEU A 185 12.37 4.49 14.93
CA LEU A 185 12.95 3.77 16.06
C LEU A 185 13.03 4.66 17.30
N ARG A 186 12.80 4.05 18.46
CA ARG A 186 13.10 4.66 19.75
C ARG A 186 14.02 3.78 20.59
N PRO A 187 14.80 4.35 21.53
CA PRO A 187 15.60 3.56 22.45
C PRO A 187 14.73 2.67 23.34
N LYS A 188 15.16 1.42 23.53
CA LYS A 188 14.44 0.41 24.33
C LYS A 188 14.26 0.84 25.80
N ASN A 189 15.23 1.57 26.34
CA ASN A 189 15.27 1.98 27.75
C ASN A 189 14.74 3.40 28.02
N GLY A 190 14.02 4.02 27.08
CA GLY A 190 13.43 5.35 27.28
C GLY A 190 14.45 6.49 27.46
N GLY A 191 15.73 6.25 27.15
CA GLY A 191 16.77 7.27 27.20
C GLY A 191 16.57 8.28 26.08
N SER A 192 15.99 9.43 26.41
CA SER A 192 15.96 10.60 25.54
C SER A 192 17.41 11.00 25.21
N GLN A 193 17.81 10.94 23.94
CA GLN A 193 18.95 11.73 23.47
C GLN A 193 18.38 13.03 22.92
N ILE A 194 18.37 14.04 23.79
CA ILE A 194 18.30 15.45 23.40
C ILE A 194 19.62 15.78 22.68
#